data_AF-A0A354UT09-F1
#
_entry.id   AF-A0A354UT09-F1
#
_cell.length_a   1.000
_cell.length_b   1.000
_cell.length_c   1.000
_cell.angle_alpha   90.00
_cell.angle_beta   90.00
_cell.angle_gamma   90.00
#
_symmetry.space_group_name_H-M   'P 1'
#
loop_
_entity.id
_entity.type
_entity.pdbx_description
1 polymer ?
#
loop_
_entity_poly.entity_id
_entity_poly.type
_entity_poly.pdbx_seq_one_letter_code
_entity_poly.pdbx_strand_id
1 'polypeptide(L)'
;METDYTWQVRSQVLSLLDEETCSIWKTIESENRGDDASRWRETLGKIAEEYALSSRFALMRILAARDADCPVSQPVSLAQAAGLTPQESLDNLNRLLKIAGQNPDNDPEQCEYLITRAWYDEEGVNEAAAALLPEELRKDPKAFRQAKAAFVKENKKKFRTRLTRPEAMELGHCLNFSLKEMEWYLLRVFDCGEAFRYNESADLIDAYGFLVGAGINRVARLRSRYLQAAAAQPRTADGVIGSGFTQSLADTLPGLVCQWRHQPEKMDELFLGWILSQSFRLDHPSQTALRIYRNLAVFADDLLTGEELIPDETELEDCIQDVYREPTESGAVRRLLYNGGAISPAGCRELAARLLLENKIQSASAEADNAGAWHILTTRADGKLTAAGGLNASRTRVADILLGRVQPEKGDLLYLLWFIENLVWQNADPADRTGIRERIGGFIQTADYLLEAALLPHFYTPHLMEQAMLLSIVQGSKMGEDSAVVYEYALNAFKERRERASGSVRHDLESKMRIVTDYIQSPDMTLEQCAAKYCISPKTLSAWQKALLEKGLISAPNPDR
;
A
#
# COMPACT_ATOMS: atom_id res chain seq x y z
N MET A 1 -16.12 17.14 -29.81
CA MET A 1 -15.67 17.19 -28.40
C MET A 1 -16.67 16.39 -27.60
N GLU A 2 -16.47 15.09 -27.57
CA GLU A 2 -17.19 14.20 -26.65
C GLU A 2 -16.44 14.29 -25.33
N THR A 3 -17.13 14.63 -24.25
CA THR A 3 -16.59 14.52 -22.89
C THR A 3 -16.32 13.04 -22.63
N ASP A 4 -15.07 12.69 -22.37
CA ASP A 4 -14.63 11.30 -22.28
C ASP A 4 -15.44 10.56 -21.20
N TYR A 5 -16.18 9.53 -21.61
CA TYR A 5 -17.09 8.79 -20.72
C TYR A 5 -16.33 8.03 -19.62
N THR A 6 -15.03 7.80 -19.81
CA THR A 6 -14.11 7.30 -18.77
C THR A 6 -14.20 8.19 -17.54
N TRP A 7 -14.29 9.50 -17.74
CA TRP A 7 -14.45 10.50 -16.69
C TRP A 7 -15.76 10.30 -15.90
N GLN A 8 -16.87 9.88 -16.52
CA GLN A 8 -18.18 9.75 -15.85
C GLN A 8 -18.37 8.47 -15.03
N VAL A 9 -17.75 7.35 -15.42
CA VAL A 9 -17.80 6.10 -14.64
C VAL A 9 -16.76 6.14 -13.52
N ARG A 10 -15.57 6.69 -13.83
CA ARG A 10 -14.59 7.04 -12.81
C ARG A 10 -15.22 8.03 -11.81
N SER A 11 -15.89 9.11 -12.24
CA SER A 11 -16.63 10.03 -11.34
C SER A 11 -17.87 9.43 -10.64
N GLN A 12 -18.21 8.14 -10.81
CA GLN A 12 -19.28 7.45 -10.06
C GLN A 12 -18.78 6.49 -8.98
N VAL A 13 -17.59 5.90 -9.17
CA VAL A 13 -16.84 5.21 -8.11
C VAL A 13 -16.12 6.27 -7.27
N LEU A 14 -15.52 7.24 -7.96
CA LEU A 14 -15.10 8.47 -7.34
C LEU A 14 -16.27 9.37 -6.92
N SER A 15 -17.57 9.14 -7.19
CA SER A 15 -18.61 10.05 -6.63
C SER A 15 -18.66 10.09 -5.10
N LEU A 16 -17.91 9.20 -4.44
CA LEU A 16 -17.68 9.16 -3.00
C LEU A 16 -16.24 9.54 -2.63
N LEU A 17 -15.29 9.23 -3.51
CA LEU A 17 -13.87 9.54 -3.30
C LEU A 17 -13.53 10.96 -3.75
N ASP A 18 -14.24 11.57 -4.69
CA ASP A 18 -14.04 12.92 -5.23
C ASP A 18 -14.42 13.97 -4.20
N GLU A 19 -15.45 13.77 -3.39
CA GLU A 19 -15.73 14.70 -2.29
C GLU A 19 -14.59 14.66 -1.25
N GLU A 20 -14.09 13.46 -0.91
CA GLU A 20 -12.96 13.27 0.02
C GLU A 20 -11.59 13.67 -0.62
N THR A 21 -11.41 13.49 -1.93
CA THR A 21 -10.19 13.78 -2.70
C THR A 21 -10.13 15.26 -3.06
N CYS A 22 -11.23 15.86 -3.51
CA CYS A 22 -11.37 17.32 -3.58
C CYS A 22 -11.30 17.97 -2.19
N SER A 23 -11.64 17.28 -1.09
CA SER A 23 -11.39 17.81 0.27
C SER A 23 -9.89 17.87 0.56
N ILE A 24 -9.14 16.80 0.24
CA ILE A 24 -7.67 16.76 0.31
C ILE A 24 -7.05 17.83 -0.60
N TRP A 25 -7.51 17.96 -1.84
CA TRP A 25 -7.04 18.97 -2.78
C TRP A 25 -7.38 20.38 -2.34
N LYS A 26 -8.63 20.67 -1.91
CA LYS A 26 -8.97 21.96 -1.30
C LYS A 26 -8.09 22.26 -0.08
N THR A 27 -7.72 21.27 0.72
CA THR A 27 -6.83 21.45 1.88
C THR A 27 -5.40 21.81 1.43
N ILE A 28 -4.89 21.18 0.37
CA ILE A 28 -3.57 21.46 -0.23
C ILE A 28 -3.57 22.82 -0.96
N GLU A 29 -4.57 23.10 -1.79
CA GLU A 29 -4.74 24.35 -2.54
C GLU A 29 -4.95 25.57 -1.62
N SER A 30 -5.74 25.41 -0.55
CA SER A 30 -6.07 26.50 0.39
C SER A 30 -4.98 26.78 1.42
N GLU A 31 -3.85 26.05 1.40
CA GLU A 31 -2.62 26.38 2.14
C GLU A 31 -1.98 27.65 1.54
N ASN A 32 -2.60 28.79 1.85
CA ASN A 32 -2.27 30.12 1.33
C ASN A 32 -1.03 30.74 2.00
N ARG A 33 -0.15 29.94 2.61
CA ARG A 33 0.94 30.41 3.48
C ARG A 33 2.35 30.17 2.91
N GLY A 34 2.45 29.85 1.63
CA GLY A 34 3.71 29.76 0.87
C GLY A 34 4.62 28.62 1.34
N ASP A 35 5.92 28.87 1.35
CA ASP A 35 6.97 27.86 1.51
C ASP A 35 7.31 27.49 2.96
N ASP A 36 6.34 27.54 3.87
CA ASP A 36 6.55 27.08 5.26
C ASP A 36 6.56 25.54 5.31
N ALA A 37 7.75 24.97 5.15
CA ALA A 37 7.99 23.53 5.22
C ALA A 37 7.62 22.87 6.56
N SER A 38 7.31 23.64 7.61
CA SER A 38 6.80 23.08 8.86
C SER A 38 5.28 22.96 8.87
N ARG A 39 4.58 23.89 8.22
CA ARG A 39 3.13 23.79 7.98
C ARG A 39 2.79 22.72 6.95
N TRP A 40 3.50 22.66 5.83
CA TRP A 40 3.30 21.59 4.84
C TRP A 40 3.40 20.19 5.45
N ARG A 41 4.34 19.96 6.37
CA ARG A 41 4.46 18.70 7.12
C ARG A 41 3.25 18.44 8.04
N GLU A 42 2.71 19.47 8.68
CA GLU A 42 1.52 19.37 9.53
C GLU A 42 0.26 19.09 8.69
N THR A 43 0.09 19.77 7.56
CA THR A 43 -1.03 19.60 6.63
C THR A 43 -1.03 18.21 5.99
N LEU A 44 0.10 17.74 5.47
CA LEU A 44 0.25 16.37 4.96
C LEU A 44 0.06 15.32 6.07
N GLY A 45 0.50 15.59 7.30
CA GLY A 45 0.28 14.72 8.47
C GLY A 45 -1.21 14.57 8.82
N LYS A 46 -1.98 15.66 8.82
CA LYS A 46 -3.44 15.62 9.03
C LYS A 46 -4.16 14.83 7.94
N ILE A 47 -3.76 15.02 6.68
CA ILE A 47 -4.28 14.25 5.54
C ILE A 47 -3.99 12.74 5.71
N ALA A 48 -2.82 12.37 6.22
CA ALA A 48 -2.50 10.99 6.56
C ALA A 48 -3.44 10.43 7.64
N GLU A 49 -3.59 11.16 8.75
CA GLU A 49 -4.38 10.75 9.92
C GLU A 49 -5.88 10.63 9.60
N GLU A 50 -6.45 11.54 8.82
CA GLU A 50 -7.88 11.60 8.52
C GLU A 50 -8.33 10.55 7.49
N TYR A 51 -7.49 10.24 6.49
CA TYR A 51 -7.92 9.52 5.28
C TYR A 51 -7.28 8.14 5.09
N ALA A 52 -6.18 7.80 5.77
CA ALA A 52 -5.62 6.44 5.80
C ALA A 52 -6.16 5.68 7.02
N LEU A 53 -6.91 4.60 6.80
CA LEU A 53 -7.72 3.95 7.83
C LEU A 53 -7.21 2.55 8.18
N SER A 54 -7.32 2.16 9.45
CA SER A 54 -7.20 0.75 9.82
C SER A 54 -8.41 -0.05 9.32
N SER A 55 -8.22 -1.34 9.06
CA SER A 55 -9.32 -2.27 8.70
C SER A 55 -10.50 -2.14 9.67
N ARG A 56 -10.26 -2.13 10.99
CA ARG A 56 -11.28 -1.90 12.03
C ARG A 56 -12.07 -0.62 11.79
N PHE A 57 -11.40 0.51 11.57
CA PHE A 57 -12.09 1.80 11.44
C PHE A 57 -12.86 1.90 10.11
N ALA A 58 -12.33 1.33 9.03
CA ALA A 58 -13.06 1.18 7.77
C ALA A 58 -14.33 0.31 7.94
N LEU A 59 -14.23 -0.82 8.63
CA LEU A 59 -15.37 -1.69 8.95
C LEU A 59 -16.42 -0.97 9.83
N MET A 60 -15.99 -0.18 10.81
CA MET A 60 -16.90 0.63 11.63
C MET A 60 -17.68 1.66 10.80
N ARG A 61 -17.01 2.36 9.87
CA ARG A 61 -17.67 3.32 8.98
C ARG A 61 -18.65 2.62 8.04
N ILE A 62 -18.31 1.45 7.48
CA ILE A 62 -19.23 0.66 6.64
C ILE A 62 -20.46 0.19 7.45
N LEU A 63 -20.28 -0.31 8.67
CA LEU A 63 -21.40 -0.70 9.55
C LEU A 63 -22.35 0.48 9.83
N ALA A 64 -21.80 1.63 10.23
CA ALA A 64 -22.59 2.81 10.58
C ALA A 64 -23.29 3.45 9.36
N ALA A 65 -22.66 3.42 8.18
CA ALA A 65 -23.28 3.82 6.92
C ALA A 65 -24.52 2.96 6.57
N ARG A 66 -24.41 1.64 6.76
CA ARG A 66 -25.52 0.68 6.57
C ARG A 66 -26.66 0.88 7.58
N ASP A 67 -26.39 1.44 8.75
CA ASP A 67 -27.41 1.77 9.76
C ASP A 67 -28.16 3.08 9.47
N ALA A 68 -27.43 4.08 9.00
CA ALA A 68 -27.96 5.43 8.76
C ALA A 68 -28.49 5.63 7.33
N ASP A 69 -28.42 4.60 6.48
CA ASP A 69 -28.73 4.64 5.03
C ASP A 69 -28.02 5.81 4.32
N CYS A 70 -26.73 6.00 4.65
CA CYS A 70 -25.92 7.15 4.26
C CYS A 70 -24.54 6.75 3.70
N PRO A 71 -23.80 7.68 3.05
CA PRO A 71 -22.47 7.39 2.53
C PRO A 71 -21.44 7.02 3.60
N VAL A 72 -20.50 6.14 3.24
CA VAL A 72 -19.37 5.71 4.10
C VAL A 72 -18.37 6.85 4.40
N SER A 73 -18.50 8.01 3.74
CA SER A 73 -17.58 9.15 3.83
C SER A 73 -17.59 9.91 5.17
N GLN A 74 -18.68 9.87 5.96
CA GLN A 74 -18.80 10.66 7.21
C GLN A 74 -19.42 10.00 8.47
N PRO A 75 -19.70 8.68 8.56
CA PRO A 75 -20.58 8.16 9.62
C PRO A 75 -19.92 8.01 11.01
N VAL A 76 -18.58 7.95 11.11
CA VAL A 76 -17.85 7.80 12.38
C VAL A 76 -16.51 8.56 12.33
N SER A 77 -16.20 9.32 13.39
CA SER A 77 -14.90 9.99 13.57
C SER A 77 -13.88 9.12 14.31
N LEU A 78 -12.59 9.44 14.13
CA LEU A 78 -11.48 8.77 14.84
C LEU A 78 -11.63 8.84 16.37
N ALA A 79 -12.09 9.97 16.91
CA ALA A 79 -12.31 10.15 18.34
C ALA A 79 -13.43 9.24 18.88
N GLN A 80 -14.51 9.05 18.11
CA GLN A 80 -15.57 8.09 18.45
C GLN A 80 -15.07 6.65 18.38
N ALA A 81 -14.25 6.32 17.38
CA ALA A 81 -13.67 4.98 17.24
C ALA A 81 -12.67 4.63 18.36
N ALA A 82 -11.86 5.60 18.79
CA ALA A 82 -10.94 5.46 19.93
C ALA A 82 -11.66 5.39 21.29
N GLY A 83 -12.92 5.84 21.36
CA GLY A 83 -13.74 5.85 22.57
C GLY A 83 -14.50 4.56 22.87
N LEU A 84 -14.45 3.55 22.00
CA LEU A 84 -15.20 2.30 22.16
C LEU A 84 -14.86 1.55 23.45
N THR A 85 -15.88 1.15 24.21
CA THR A 85 -15.73 0.20 25.31
C THR A 85 -15.47 -1.23 24.80
N PRO A 86 -14.89 -2.12 25.63
CA PRO A 86 -14.71 -3.53 25.26
C PRO A 86 -16.02 -4.25 24.91
N GLN A 87 -17.15 -3.83 25.48
CA GLN A 87 -18.47 -4.40 25.17
C GLN A 87 -18.95 -3.96 23.79
N GLU A 88 -18.90 -2.66 23.47
CA GLU A 88 -19.28 -2.16 22.13
C GLU A 88 -18.35 -2.72 21.03
N SER A 89 -17.07 -2.93 21.35
CA SER A 89 -16.11 -3.61 20.46
C SER A 89 -16.55 -5.06 20.16
N LEU A 90 -16.99 -5.80 21.19
CA LEU A 90 -17.50 -7.17 21.06
C LEU A 90 -18.86 -7.22 20.33
N ASP A 91 -19.77 -6.28 20.61
CA ASP A 91 -21.10 -6.23 19.98
C ASP A 91 -21.01 -5.96 18.48
N ASN A 92 -20.12 -5.05 18.07
CA ASN A 92 -19.83 -4.79 16.66
C ASN A 92 -19.17 -6.00 15.96
N LEU A 93 -18.25 -6.69 16.63
CA LEU A 93 -17.65 -7.92 16.10
C LEU A 93 -18.71 -9.02 15.90
N ASN A 94 -19.53 -9.29 16.92
CA ASN A 94 -20.64 -10.25 16.85
C ASN A 94 -21.63 -9.89 15.74
N ARG A 95 -21.83 -8.60 15.49
CA ARG A 95 -22.65 -8.11 14.38
C ARG A 95 -22.05 -8.45 13.01
N LEU A 96 -20.75 -8.26 12.82
CA LEU A 96 -20.04 -8.65 11.58
C LEU A 96 -20.12 -10.16 11.34
N LEU A 97 -19.90 -10.97 12.38
CA LEU A 97 -20.05 -12.43 12.32
C LEU A 97 -21.49 -12.84 11.96
N LYS A 98 -22.50 -12.15 12.53
CA LYS A 98 -23.91 -12.37 12.20
C LYS A 98 -24.24 -12.01 10.75
N ILE A 99 -23.65 -10.95 10.20
CA ILE A 99 -23.80 -10.61 8.76
C ILE A 99 -23.20 -11.73 7.90
N ALA A 100 -21.99 -12.19 8.21
CA ALA A 100 -21.36 -13.27 7.45
C ALA A 100 -22.15 -14.59 7.51
N GLY A 101 -22.76 -14.90 8.66
CA GLY A 101 -23.65 -16.06 8.82
C GLY A 101 -25.00 -15.99 8.09
N GLN A 102 -25.35 -14.87 7.44
CA GLN A 102 -26.56 -14.78 6.62
C GLN A 102 -26.40 -15.41 5.22
N ASN A 103 -25.16 -15.53 4.73
CA ASN A 103 -24.89 -16.04 3.39
C ASN A 103 -24.47 -17.53 3.46
N PRO A 104 -25.25 -18.48 2.91
CA PRO A 104 -24.93 -19.91 2.98
C PRO A 104 -23.73 -20.32 2.11
N ASP A 105 -23.25 -19.44 1.21
CA ASP A 105 -22.01 -19.65 0.45
C ASP A 105 -20.74 -19.23 1.22
N ASN A 106 -20.84 -18.70 2.44
CA ASN A 106 -19.68 -18.37 3.25
C ASN A 106 -19.15 -19.61 4.01
N ASP A 107 -17.83 -19.68 4.16
CA ASP A 107 -17.19 -20.57 5.13
C ASP A 107 -17.18 -19.87 6.50
N PRO A 108 -17.85 -20.43 7.54
CA PRO A 108 -17.90 -19.77 8.85
C PRO A 108 -16.54 -19.62 9.53
N GLU A 109 -15.65 -20.61 9.41
CA GLU A 109 -14.33 -20.60 10.06
C GLU A 109 -13.41 -19.57 9.38
N GLN A 110 -13.41 -19.53 8.05
CA GLN A 110 -12.63 -18.54 7.29
C GLN A 110 -13.18 -17.12 7.51
N CYS A 111 -14.50 -16.92 7.51
CA CYS A 111 -15.07 -15.60 7.78
C CYS A 111 -14.83 -15.14 9.23
N GLU A 112 -14.94 -16.01 10.24
CA GLU A 112 -14.58 -15.67 11.62
C GLU A 112 -13.10 -15.24 11.71
N TYR A 113 -12.21 -16.00 11.08
CA TYR A 113 -10.78 -15.68 11.02
C TYR A 113 -10.50 -14.32 10.38
N LEU A 114 -11.06 -14.06 9.19
CA LEU A 114 -10.86 -12.82 8.44
C LEU A 114 -11.43 -11.60 9.19
N ILE A 115 -12.66 -11.70 9.68
CA ILE A 115 -13.34 -10.61 10.41
C ILE A 115 -12.59 -10.28 11.69
N THR A 116 -12.20 -11.29 12.47
CA THR A 116 -11.49 -11.07 13.76
C THR A 116 -10.11 -10.46 13.51
N ARG A 117 -9.40 -10.88 12.45
CA ARG A 117 -8.10 -10.30 12.04
C ARG A 117 -8.24 -8.89 11.44
N ALA A 118 -9.35 -8.56 10.79
CA ALA A 118 -9.64 -7.20 10.33
C ALA A 118 -9.96 -6.25 11.49
N TRP A 119 -10.59 -6.76 12.54
CA TRP A 119 -11.06 -5.97 13.68
C TRP A 119 -9.97 -5.67 14.73
N TYR A 120 -8.98 -6.54 14.90
CA TYR A 120 -7.90 -6.39 15.89
C TYR A 120 -6.49 -6.43 15.26
N ASP A 121 -5.64 -5.46 15.62
CA ASP A 121 -4.26 -5.32 15.11
C ASP A 121 -3.17 -5.90 16.06
N GLU A 122 -1.88 -5.60 15.79
CA GLU A 122 -0.74 -6.12 16.57
C GLU A 122 -0.80 -5.73 18.06
N GLU A 123 -1.43 -4.60 18.41
CA GLU A 123 -1.60 -4.14 19.79
C GLU A 123 -2.94 -4.61 20.37
N GLY A 124 -3.96 -4.68 19.51
CA GLY A 124 -5.32 -5.15 19.75
C GLY A 124 -5.44 -6.58 20.27
N VAL A 125 -4.40 -7.43 20.20
CA VAL A 125 -4.42 -8.79 20.81
C VAL A 125 -4.75 -8.75 22.31
N ASN A 126 -4.35 -7.69 23.01
CA ASN A 126 -4.66 -7.50 24.42
C ASN A 126 -6.11 -7.05 24.67
N GLU A 127 -6.72 -6.36 23.71
CA GLU A 127 -8.13 -5.97 23.70
C GLU A 127 -9.01 -7.17 23.31
N ALA A 128 -8.66 -7.89 22.24
CA ALA A 128 -9.27 -9.14 21.82
C ALA A 128 -9.29 -10.17 22.96
N ALA A 129 -8.17 -10.34 23.67
CA ALA A 129 -8.14 -11.21 24.86
C ALA A 129 -9.02 -10.71 26.01
N ALA A 130 -9.32 -9.41 26.09
CA ALA A 130 -10.27 -8.89 27.07
C ALA A 130 -11.71 -9.14 26.64
N ALA A 131 -12.04 -8.88 25.38
CA ALA A 131 -13.38 -9.02 24.80
C ALA A 131 -13.82 -10.48 24.62
N LEU A 132 -12.96 -11.34 24.06
CA LEU A 132 -13.28 -12.70 23.60
C LEU A 132 -13.09 -13.80 24.67
N LEU A 133 -12.37 -13.54 25.75
CA LEU A 133 -12.25 -14.52 26.84
C LEU A 133 -13.54 -14.57 27.68
N PRO A 134 -14.01 -15.77 28.07
CA PRO A 134 -15.21 -15.96 28.90
C PRO A 134 -15.29 -15.03 30.11
N GLU A 135 -16.48 -14.45 30.35
CA GLU A 135 -16.75 -13.55 31.48
C GLU A 135 -16.47 -14.21 32.84
N GLU A 136 -16.68 -15.52 32.95
CA GLU A 136 -16.42 -16.31 34.15
C GLU A 136 -14.94 -16.24 34.55
N LEU A 137 -14.02 -16.20 33.57
CA LEU A 137 -12.59 -16.07 33.85
C LEU A 137 -12.25 -14.71 34.44
N ARG A 138 -12.97 -13.63 34.06
CA ARG A 138 -12.75 -12.27 34.61
C ARG A 138 -12.99 -12.22 36.14
N LYS A 139 -13.75 -13.17 36.70
CA LYS A 139 -14.03 -13.29 38.14
C LYS A 139 -12.85 -13.85 38.95
N ASP A 140 -11.88 -14.52 38.31
CA ASP A 140 -10.60 -14.91 38.92
C ASP A 140 -9.43 -14.16 38.22
N PRO A 141 -8.85 -13.13 38.87
CA PRO A 141 -7.74 -12.36 38.32
C PRO A 141 -6.47 -13.17 38.02
N LYS A 142 -6.30 -14.38 38.58
CA LYS A 142 -5.17 -15.27 38.28
C LYS A 142 -5.46 -16.12 37.04
N ALA A 143 -6.63 -16.76 36.98
CA ALA A 143 -7.07 -17.53 35.81
C ALA A 143 -7.16 -16.63 34.56
N PHE A 144 -7.74 -15.43 34.67
CA PHE A 144 -7.81 -14.46 33.57
C PHE A 144 -6.42 -14.09 33.04
N ARG A 145 -5.45 -13.81 33.92
CA ARG A 145 -4.07 -13.49 33.50
C ARG A 145 -3.39 -14.65 32.79
N GLN A 146 -3.62 -15.88 33.23
CA GLN A 146 -3.09 -17.08 32.57
C GLN A 146 -3.74 -17.33 31.20
N ALA A 147 -5.07 -17.24 31.12
CA ALA A 147 -5.83 -17.37 29.88
C ALA A 147 -5.45 -16.27 28.86
N LYS A 148 -5.34 -15.01 29.29
CA LYS A 148 -4.87 -13.91 28.45
C LYS A 148 -3.45 -14.12 27.95
N ALA A 149 -2.52 -14.60 28.80
CA ALA A 149 -1.17 -14.90 28.37
C ALA A 149 -1.11 -16.06 27.35
N ALA A 150 -1.95 -17.09 27.51
CA ALA A 150 -2.09 -18.18 26.54
C ALA A 150 -2.68 -17.70 25.21
N PHE A 151 -3.81 -16.98 25.26
CA PHE A 151 -4.49 -16.41 24.08
C PHE A 151 -3.55 -15.49 23.28
N VAL A 152 -2.82 -14.60 23.97
CA VAL A 152 -1.83 -13.72 23.33
C VAL A 152 -0.71 -14.57 22.71
N LYS A 153 -0.17 -15.57 23.40
CA LYS A 153 0.89 -16.42 22.87
C LYS A 153 0.48 -17.17 21.59
N GLU A 154 -0.76 -17.66 21.55
CA GLU A 154 -1.31 -18.40 20.41
C GLU A 154 -1.67 -17.49 19.23
N ASN A 155 -2.38 -16.40 19.49
CA ASN A 155 -2.96 -15.56 18.43
C ASN A 155 -2.08 -14.37 18.03
N LYS A 156 -0.96 -14.09 18.71
CA LYS A 156 -0.03 -12.98 18.36
C LYS A 156 0.47 -13.03 16.91
N LYS A 157 0.57 -14.20 16.28
CA LYS A 157 0.90 -14.28 14.85
C LYS A 157 -0.28 -13.89 13.95
N LYS A 158 -1.52 -14.28 14.30
CA LYS A 158 -2.72 -14.03 13.50
C LYS A 158 -3.03 -12.53 13.39
N PHE A 159 -2.92 -11.80 14.50
CA PHE A 159 -3.23 -10.37 14.59
C PHE A 159 -2.08 -9.43 14.22
N ARG A 160 -0.84 -9.95 14.16
CA ARG A 160 0.33 -9.15 13.76
C ARG A 160 0.32 -8.78 12.28
N THR A 161 -0.41 -9.54 11.46
CA THR A 161 -0.42 -9.36 10.02
C THR A 161 -1.65 -8.59 9.56
N ARG A 162 -1.45 -7.44 8.91
CA ARG A 162 -2.47 -6.79 8.07
C ARG A 162 -3.03 -7.83 7.10
N LEU A 163 -4.29 -7.69 6.70
CA LEU A 163 -4.82 -8.51 5.61
C LEU A 163 -3.99 -8.27 4.34
N THR A 164 -3.85 -9.30 3.52
CA THR A 164 -3.38 -9.18 2.13
C THR A 164 -4.56 -8.83 1.23
N ARG A 165 -4.29 -8.34 0.00
CA ARG A 165 -5.36 -8.02 -0.96
C ARG A 165 -6.35 -9.17 -1.21
N PRO A 166 -5.92 -10.45 -1.40
CA PRO A 166 -6.88 -11.56 -1.55
C PRO A 166 -7.73 -11.77 -0.30
N GLU A 167 -7.13 -11.70 0.90
CA GLU A 167 -7.86 -11.82 2.18
C GLU A 167 -8.84 -10.65 2.40
N ALA A 168 -8.56 -9.46 1.83
CA ALA A 168 -9.49 -8.34 1.83
C ALA A 168 -10.68 -8.56 0.89
N MET A 169 -10.46 -9.06 -0.33
CA MET A 169 -11.55 -9.44 -1.24
C MET A 169 -12.45 -10.52 -0.60
N GLU A 170 -11.85 -11.56 0.00
CA GLU A 170 -12.57 -12.59 0.75
C GLU A 170 -13.37 -12.01 1.93
N LEU A 171 -12.80 -11.07 2.69
CA LEU A 171 -13.51 -10.36 3.77
C LEU A 171 -14.73 -9.59 3.23
N GLY A 172 -14.59 -8.92 2.09
CA GLY A 172 -15.69 -8.23 1.43
C GLY A 172 -16.83 -9.18 1.08
N HIS A 173 -16.53 -10.36 0.52
CA HIS A 173 -17.52 -11.39 0.22
C HIS A 173 -18.16 -11.96 1.50
N CYS A 174 -17.36 -12.22 2.55
CA CYS A 174 -17.87 -12.60 3.87
C CYS A 174 -18.90 -11.59 4.39
N LEU A 175 -18.62 -10.29 4.29
CA LEU A 175 -19.46 -9.22 4.83
C LEU A 175 -20.53 -8.70 3.85
N ASN A 176 -20.68 -9.37 2.69
CA ASN A 176 -21.57 -8.98 1.61
C ASN A 176 -21.42 -7.48 1.25
N PHE A 177 -20.20 -7.06 0.94
CA PHE A 177 -19.94 -5.72 0.43
C PHE A 177 -20.57 -5.54 -0.95
N SER A 178 -21.05 -4.33 -1.23
CA SER A 178 -21.27 -3.85 -2.59
C SER A 178 -19.92 -3.54 -3.25
N LEU A 179 -19.90 -3.48 -4.59
CA LEU A 179 -18.69 -3.14 -5.34
C LEU A 179 -18.06 -1.82 -4.85
N LYS A 180 -18.90 -0.79 -4.60
CA LYS A 180 -18.48 0.53 -4.11
C LYS A 180 -17.88 0.48 -2.69
N GLU A 181 -18.45 -0.33 -1.80
CA GLU A 181 -17.89 -0.51 -0.44
C GLU A 181 -16.53 -1.20 -0.50
N MET A 182 -16.35 -2.18 -1.39
CA MET A 182 -15.07 -2.86 -1.59
C MET A 182 -14.01 -1.92 -2.17
N GLU A 183 -14.36 -1.14 -3.21
CA GLU A 183 -13.48 -0.13 -3.81
C GLU A 183 -13.01 0.92 -2.79
N TRP A 184 -13.94 1.45 -1.98
CA TRP A 184 -13.61 2.39 -0.91
C TRP A 184 -12.73 1.74 0.17
N TYR A 185 -13.03 0.51 0.60
CA TYR A 185 -12.27 -0.21 1.62
C TYR A 185 -10.82 -0.45 1.18
N LEU A 186 -10.60 -0.92 -0.06
CA LEU A 186 -9.25 -1.17 -0.58
C LEU A 186 -8.43 0.11 -0.62
N LEU A 187 -8.98 1.21 -1.15
CA LEU A 187 -8.26 2.48 -1.23
C LEU A 187 -7.89 3.04 0.16
N ARG A 188 -8.77 2.88 1.15
CA ARG A 188 -8.57 3.45 2.51
C ARG A 188 -7.62 2.65 3.38
N VAL A 189 -7.56 1.34 3.19
CA VAL A 189 -6.84 0.40 4.08
C VAL A 189 -5.46 0.01 3.53
N PHE A 190 -5.25 0.11 2.21
CA PHE A 190 -4.04 -0.36 1.54
C PHE A 190 -3.22 0.79 0.94
N ASP A 191 -1.89 0.65 0.99
CA ASP A 191 -0.97 1.75 0.74
C ASP A 191 -0.67 2.03 -0.74
N CYS A 192 -1.13 1.19 -1.69
CA CYS A 192 -0.80 1.30 -3.11
C CYS A 192 -1.91 0.78 -4.04
N GLY A 193 -2.78 1.68 -4.54
CA GLY A 193 -3.48 1.48 -5.83
C GLY A 193 -4.38 0.24 -5.97
N GLU A 194 -4.93 -0.28 -4.88
CA GLU A 194 -5.71 -1.51 -4.87
C GLU A 194 -7.17 -1.34 -5.37
N ALA A 195 -7.39 -0.56 -6.43
CA ALA A 195 -8.66 -0.57 -7.16
C ALA A 195 -8.89 -1.92 -7.88
N PHE A 196 -10.07 -2.12 -8.46
CA PHE A 196 -10.33 -3.25 -9.36
C PHE A 196 -9.55 -3.12 -10.67
N ARG A 197 -8.85 -4.18 -11.02
CA ARG A 197 -8.06 -4.34 -12.24
C ARG A 197 -8.91 -5.07 -13.26
N TYR A 198 -9.73 -4.35 -14.01
CA TYR A 198 -10.65 -4.93 -15.00
C TYR A 198 -9.95 -5.63 -16.19
N ASN A 199 -8.61 -5.63 -16.27
CA ASN A 199 -7.83 -6.46 -17.18
C ASN A 199 -7.39 -7.81 -16.57
N GLU A 200 -7.56 -8.02 -15.27
CA GLU A 200 -7.30 -9.28 -14.57
C GLU A 200 -8.60 -10.07 -14.37
N SER A 201 -8.58 -11.35 -14.74
CA SER A 201 -9.76 -12.22 -14.62
C SER A 201 -10.19 -12.46 -13.17
N ALA A 202 -9.25 -12.50 -12.23
CA ALA A 202 -9.54 -12.69 -10.82
C ALA A 202 -10.41 -11.56 -10.26
N ASP A 203 -10.08 -10.32 -10.59
CA ASP A 203 -10.77 -9.10 -10.18
C ASP A 203 -12.15 -8.96 -10.83
N LEU A 204 -12.30 -9.33 -12.10
CA LEU A 204 -13.62 -9.37 -12.77
C LEU A 204 -14.57 -10.37 -12.10
N ILE A 205 -14.05 -11.50 -11.60
CA ILE A 205 -14.83 -12.53 -10.90
C ILE A 205 -15.24 -12.05 -9.51
N ASP A 206 -14.35 -11.37 -8.78
CA ASP A 206 -14.69 -10.72 -7.51
C ASP A 206 -15.71 -9.59 -7.72
N ALA A 207 -15.51 -8.71 -8.72
CA ALA A 207 -16.43 -7.63 -9.07
C ALA A 207 -17.83 -8.14 -9.44
N TYR A 208 -17.93 -9.21 -10.25
CA TYR A 208 -19.19 -9.93 -10.48
C TYR A 208 -19.79 -10.44 -9.16
N GLY A 209 -18.97 -11.06 -8.30
CA GLY A 209 -19.38 -11.53 -6.98
C GLY A 209 -20.02 -10.43 -6.13
N PHE A 210 -19.42 -9.24 -6.07
CA PHE A 210 -19.96 -8.08 -5.36
C PHE A 210 -21.24 -7.53 -5.99
N LEU A 211 -21.37 -7.55 -7.32
CA LEU A 211 -22.59 -7.14 -8.03
C LEU A 211 -23.78 -8.10 -7.82
N VAL A 212 -23.54 -9.34 -7.37
CA VAL A 212 -24.59 -10.35 -7.15
C VAL A 212 -24.74 -10.81 -5.68
N GLY A 213 -23.94 -10.27 -4.75
CA GLY A 213 -23.93 -10.68 -3.35
C GLY A 213 -23.42 -12.12 -3.11
N ALA A 214 -22.45 -12.56 -3.92
CA ALA A 214 -21.87 -13.89 -3.80
C ALA A 214 -21.00 -14.03 -2.54
N GLY A 215 -21.23 -15.09 -1.77
CA GLY A 215 -20.35 -15.50 -0.67
C GLY A 215 -19.08 -16.20 -1.17
N ILE A 216 -18.10 -16.38 -0.28
CA ILE A 216 -16.72 -16.73 -0.67
C ILE A 216 -16.64 -18.00 -1.52
N ASN A 217 -17.40 -19.05 -1.18
CA ASN A 217 -17.31 -20.33 -1.86
C ASN A 217 -17.87 -20.26 -3.29
N ARG A 218 -18.85 -19.38 -3.56
CA ARG A 218 -19.38 -19.20 -4.91
C ARG A 218 -18.36 -18.52 -5.81
N VAL A 219 -17.68 -17.49 -5.31
CA VAL A 219 -16.61 -16.79 -6.02
C VAL A 219 -15.41 -17.73 -6.27
N ALA A 220 -15.01 -18.50 -5.27
CA ALA A 220 -13.96 -19.51 -5.41
C ALA A 220 -14.31 -20.61 -6.43
N ARG A 221 -15.57 -21.08 -6.47
CA ARG A 221 -16.08 -22.01 -7.50
C ARG A 221 -16.02 -21.38 -8.89
N LEU A 222 -16.45 -20.14 -9.06
CA LEU A 222 -16.41 -19.41 -10.34
C LEU A 222 -14.97 -19.23 -10.85
N ARG A 223 -14.05 -18.80 -9.98
CA ARG A 223 -12.61 -18.68 -10.28
C ARG A 223 -12.02 -20.03 -10.73
N SER A 224 -12.34 -21.10 -10.02
CA SER A 224 -11.89 -22.47 -10.37
C SER A 224 -12.43 -22.91 -11.74
N ARG A 225 -13.71 -22.66 -12.03
CA ARG A 225 -14.36 -22.99 -13.31
C ARG A 225 -13.79 -22.19 -14.48
N TYR A 226 -13.56 -20.89 -14.29
CA TYR A 226 -12.93 -20.04 -15.30
C TYR A 226 -11.53 -20.54 -15.64
N LEU A 227 -10.68 -20.79 -14.63
CA LEU A 227 -9.30 -21.26 -14.86
C LEU A 227 -9.26 -22.60 -15.62
N GLN A 228 -10.17 -23.53 -15.30
CA GLN A 228 -10.30 -24.82 -16.02
C GLN A 228 -10.69 -24.63 -17.49
N ALA A 229 -11.64 -23.73 -17.78
CA ALA A 229 -12.11 -23.49 -19.14
C ALA A 229 -11.16 -22.62 -19.98
N ALA A 230 -10.54 -21.60 -19.37
CA ALA A 230 -9.59 -20.70 -20.04
C ALA A 230 -8.27 -21.42 -20.40
N ALA A 231 -7.85 -22.43 -19.62
CA ALA A 231 -6.69 -23.25 -19.95
C ALA A 231 -6.82 -24.03 -21.27
N ALA A 232 -8.04 -24.24 -21.77
CA ALA A 232 -8.31 -24.90 -23.04
C ALA A 232 -8.30 -23.95 -24.25
N GLN A 233 -8.13 -22.63 -24.04
CA GLN A 233 -8.19 -21.62 -25.10
C GLN A 233 -6.79 -21.08 -25.46
N PRO A 234 -6.41 -21.02 -26.75
CA PRO A 234 -5.13 -20.45 -27.15
C PRO A 234 -5.14 -18.92 -26.97
N ARG A 235 -4.28 -18.40 -26.09
CA ARG A 235 -4.04 -16.96 -25.93
C ARG A 235 -3.28 -16.43 -27.14
N THR A 236 -3.92 -15.61 -27.97
CA THR A 236 -3.28 -14.94 -29.11
C THR A 236 -2.50 -13.70 -28.67
N ALA A 237 -1.17 -13.73 -28.79
CA ALA A 237 -0.30 -12.61 -28.38
C ALA A 237 -0.38 -11.38 -29.31
N ASP A 238 -0.74 -11.58 -30.58
CA ASP A 238 -0.55 -10.57 -31.65
C ASP A 238 -1.80 -9.75 -31.99
N GLY A 239 -2.82 -9.77 -31.12
CA GLY A 239 -4.00 -8.94 -31.30
C GLY A 239 -3.72 -7.49 -30.95
N VAL A 240 -3.79 -6.57 -31.93
CA VAL A 240 -3.89 -5.12 -31.64
C VAL A 240 -5.17 -4.91 -30.83
N ILE A 241 -5.01 -4.73 -29.52
CA ILE A 241 -6.12 -4.51 -28.60
C ILE A 241 -6.65 -3.10 -28.88
N GLY A 242 -7.93 -3.01 -29.26
CA GLY A 242 -8.57 -1.71 -29.44
C GLY A 242 -8.51 -0.88 -28.15
N SER A 243 -8.31 0.43 -28.30
CA SER A 243 -8.32 1.38 -27.19
C SER A 243 -9.58 1.25 -26.33
N GLY A 244 -9.46 1.38 -25.01
CA GLY A 244 -10.59 1.36 -24.07
C GLY A 244 -11.12 -0.03 -23.70
N PHE A 245 -10.42 -1.13 -24.02
CA PHE A 245 -10.91 -2.48 -23.70
C PHE A 245 -11.23 -2.71 -22.21
N THR A 246 -10.32 -2.31 -21.31
CA THR A 246 -10.49 -2.46 -19.85
C THR A 246 -11.74 -1.73 -19.34
N GLN A 247 -12.01 -0.54 -19.86
CA GLN A 247 -13.21 0.24 -19.57
C GLN A 247 -14.48 -0.45 -20.11
N SER A 248 -14.44 -0.95 -21.35
CA SER A 248 -15.56 -1.67 -21.94
C SER A 248 -16.01 -2.86 -21.06
N LEU A 249 -15.09 -3.55 -20.39
CA LEU A 249 -15.43 -4.59 -19.42
C LEU A 249 -16.07 -4.04 -18.15
N ALA A 250 -15.52 -2.96 -17.58
CA ALA A 250 -16.05 -2.31 -16.38
C ALA A 250 -17.48 -1.77 -16.59
N ASP A 251 -17.74 -1.11 -17.71
CA ASP A 251 -19.05 -0.52 -18.03
C ASP A 251 -20.09 -1.59 -18.37
N THR A 252 -19.68 -2.63 -19.10
CA THR A 252 -20.60 -3.65 -19.62
C THR A 252 -21.01 -4.64 -18.52
N LEU A 253 -20.14 -4.97 -17.56
CA LEU A 253 -20.41 -5.99 -16.54
C LEU A 253 -21.64 -5.67 -15.64
N PRO A 254 -21.78 -4.47 -15.04
CA PRO A 254 -22.99 -4.11 -14.27
C PRO A 254 -24.27 -4.15 -15.11
N GLY A 255 -24.21 -3.67 -16.36
CA GLY A 255 -25.34 -3.70 -17.29
C GLY A 255 -25.77 -5.13 -17.64
N LEU A 256 -24.81 -6.02 -17.89
CA LEU A 256 -25.06 -7.44 -18.12
C LEU A 256 -25.61 -8.13 -16.87
N VAL A 257 -25.06 -7.88 -15.68
CA VAL A 257 -25.59 -8.45 -14.42
C VAL A 257 -27.04 -8.02 -14.21
N CYS A 258 -27.39 -6.75 -14.47
CA CYS A 258 -28.78 -6.28 -14.43
C CYS A 258 -29.69 -7.04 -15.39
N GLN A 259 -29.24 -7.37 -16.60
CA GLN A 259 -30.00 -8.19 -17.55
C GLN A 259 -30.11 -9.66 -17.11
N TRP A 260 -29.01 -10.24 -16.59
CA TRP A 260 -28.96 -11.63 -16.17
C TRP A 260 -29.76 -11.91 -14.89
N ARG A 261 -30.01 -10.91 -14.04
CA ARG A 261 -30.91 -11.03 -12.87
C ARG A 261 -32.33 -11.50 -13.21
N HIS A 262 -32.77 -11.38 -14.47
CA HIS A 262 -34.02 -11.97 -14.95
C HIS A 262 -33.96 -13.50 -15.19
N GLN A 263 -32.77 -14.12 -15.11
CA GLN A 263 -32.53 -15.55 -15.26
C GLN A 263 -31.57 -16.05 -14.16
N PRO A 264 -31.96 -15.99 -12.86
CA PRO A 264 -31.06 -16.25 -11.73
C PRO A 264 -30.38 -17.61 -11.80
N GLU A 265 -31.11 -18.66 -12.20
CA GLU A 265 -30.63 -20.04 -12.39
C GLU A 265 -29.45 -20.18 -13.37
N LYS A 266 -29.24 -19.18 -14.23
CA LYS A 266 -28.23 -19.19 -15.31
C LYS A 266 -27.20 -18.06 -15.18
N MET A 267 -27.30 -17.18 -14.19
CA MET A 267 -26.41 -16.01 -14.06
C MET A 267 -24.92 -16.40 -14.11
N ASP A 268 -24.53 -17.44 -13.36
CA ASP A 268 -23.15 -17.91 -13.29
C ASP A 268 -22.66 -18.50 -14.63
N GLU A 269 -23.54 -19.15 -15.41
CA GLU A 269 -23.22 -19.65 -16.75
C GLU A 269 -23.12 -18.52 -17.79
N LEU A 270 -24.00 -17.53 -17.70
CA LEU A 270 -24.00 -16.35 -18.57
C LEU A 270 -22.75 -15.49 -18.32
N PHE A 271 -22.38 -15.30 -17.06
CA PHE A 271 -21.13 -14.64 -16.66
C PHE A 271 -19.90 -15.44 -17.12
N LEU A 272 -19.84 -16.75 -16.88
CA LEU A 272 -18.73 -17.59 -17.34
C LEU A 272 -18.58 -17.58 -18.86
N GLY A 273 -19.68 -17.68 -19.62
CA GLY A 273 -19.68 -17.55 -21.07
C GLY A 273 -19.19 -16.18 -21.54
N TRP A 274 -19.59 -15.12 -20.85
CA TRP A 274 -19.11 -13.77 -21.14
C TRP A 274 -17.62 -13.61 -20.84
N ILE A 275 -17.12 -13.90 -19.64
CA ILE A 275 -15.69 -13.72 -19.31
C ILE A 275 -14.78 -14.64 -20.15
N LEU A 276 -15.23 -15.84 -20.51
CA LEU A 276 -14.53 -16.71 -21.46
C LEU A 276 -14.52 -16.17 -22.90
N SER A 277 -15.47 -15.32 -23.28
CA SER A 277 -15.40 -14.59 -24.57
C SER A 277 -14.37 -13.45 -24.55
N GLN A 278 -13.88 -13.05 -23.36
CA GLN A 278 -12.90 -11.98 -23.16
C GLN A 278 -11.50 -12.51 -22.78
N SER A 279 -11.38 -13.80 -22.43
CA SER A 279 -10.17 -14.47 -21.92
C SER A 279 -8.89 -14.19 -22.72
N PHE A 280 -9.00 -14.08 -24.05
CA PHE A 280 -7.88 -13.82 -24.96
C PHE A 280 -7.24 -12.42 -24.81
N ARG A 281 -7.84 -11.56 -23.98
CA ARG A 281 -7.37 -10.21 -23.64
C ARG A 281 -7.15 -10.02 -22.13
N LEU A 282 -7.50 -11.01 -21.31
CA LEU A 282 -7.38 -10.95 -19.85
C LEU A 282 -6.04 -11.50 -19.37
N ASP A 283 -5.60 -11.05 -18.19
CA ASP A 283 -4.34 -11.43 -17.56
C ASP A 283 -3.10 -11.07 -18.42
N HIS A 284 -3.20 -10.01 -19.21
CA HIS A 284 -2.13 -9.46 -20.05
C HIS A 284 -1.70 -8.06 -19.56
N PRO A 285 -0.40 -7.71 -19.63
CA PRO A 285 0.09 -6.37 -19.30
C PRO A 285 -0.58 -5.26 -20.13
N SER A 286 -1.00 -4.19 -19.46
CA SER A 286 -1.59 -3.00 -20.10
C SER A 286 -0.63 -2.40 -21.13
N GLN A 287 -1.03 -2.42 -22.41
CA GLN A 287 -0.24 -1.86 -23.51
C GLN A 287 -0.15 -0.33 -23.44
N THR A 288 -1.20 0.34 -22.96
CA THR A 288 -1.21 1.80 -22.77
C THR A 288 -0.20 2.23 -21.70
N ALA A 289 -0.26 1.62 -20.51
CA ALA A 289 0.68 1.92 -19.43
C ALA A 289 2.11 1.53 -19.83
N LEU A 290 2.30 0.43 -20.57
CA LEU A 290 3.60 -0.01 -21.05
C LEU A 290 4.21 0.96 -22.07
N ARG A 291 3.42 1.46 -23.04
CA ARG A 291 3.84 2.50 -23.99
C ARG A 291 4.29 3.75 -23.25
N ILE A 292 3.46 4.26 -22.34
CA ILE A 292 3.74 5.49 -21.59
C ILE A 292 4.99 5.32 -20.71
N TYR A 293 5.14 4.18 -20.02
CA TYR A 293 6.35 3.89 -19.25
C TYR A 293 7.61 3.82 -20.13
N ARG A 294 7.55 3.19 -21.31
CA ARG A 294 8.68 3.15 -22.25
C ARG A 294 9.04 4.54 -22.78
N ASN A 295 8.05 5.34 -23.16
CA ASN A 295 8.23 6.71 -23.61
C ASN A 295 8.91 7.56 -22.51
N LEU A 296 8.38 7.53 -21.27
CA LEU A 296 8.99 8.23 -20.12
C LEU A 296 10.39 7.74 -19.78
N ALA A 297 10.63 6.43 -19.84
CA ALA A 297 11.93 5.87 -19.49
C ALA A 297 13.01 6.25 -20.51
N VAL A 298 12.65 6.44 -21.78
CA VAL A 298 13.55 6.93 -22.81
C VAL A 298 13.71 8.44 -22.77
N PHE A 299 12.63 9.21 -22.55
CA PHE A 299 12.72 10.64 -22.27
C PHE A 299 13.71 10.93 -21.11
N ALA A 300 13.59 10.19 -20.00
CA ALA A 300 14.54 10.28 -18.90
C ALA A 300 15.99 9.99 -19.32
N ASP A 301 16.24 9.01 -20.19
CA ASP A 301 17.58 8.67 -20.71
C ASP A 301 18.13 9.71 -21.70
N ASP A 302 17.25 10.30 -22.51
CA ASP A 302 17.57 11.37 -23.46
C ASP A 302 17.99 12.64 -22.70
N LEU A 303 17.36 12.95 -21.56
CA LEU A 303 17.80 14.00 -20.62
C LEU A 303 19.18 13.70 -19.98
N LEU A 304 19.43 12.45 -19.58
CA LEU A 304 20.71 12.06 -18.95
C LEU A 304 21.89 12.05 -19.92
N THR A 305 21.64 11.70 -21.18
CA THR A 305 22.65 11.64 -22.24
C THR A 305 22.86 12.98 -22.93
N GLY A 306 21.95 13.93 -22.76
CA GLY A 306 21.93 15.21 -23.48
C GLY A 306 21.50 15.08 -24.94
N GLU A 307 20.79 13.99 -25.32
CA GLU A 307 20.04 13.96 -26.58
C GLU A 307 18.85 14.95 -26.54
N GLU A 308 18.32 15.21 -25.34
CA GLU A 308 17.31 16.23 -25.07
C GLU A 308 17.81 17.23 -23.99
N LEU A 309 17.38 18.48 -24.07
CA LEU A 309 17.73 19.50 -23.08
C LEU A 309 16.85 19.32 -21.83
N ILE A 310 17.45 19.48 -20.65
CA ILE A 310 16.70 19.49 -19.39
C ILE A 310 15.77 20.71 -19.41
N PRO A 311 14.44 20.53 -19.34
CA PRO A 311 13.49 21.63 -19.39
C PRO A 311 13.54 22.47 -18.10
N ASP A 312 13.09 23.72 -18.17
CA ASP A 312 12.89 24.54 -16.98
C ASP A 312 11.74 23.98 -16.12
N GLU A 313 11.74 24.27 -14.80
CA GLU A 313 10.71 23.77 -13.86
C GLU A 313 9.28 24.10 -14.29
N THR A 314 9.08 25.19 -15.03
CA THR A 314 7.77 25.63 -15.54
C THR A 314 7.36 24.96 -16.86
N GLU A 315 8.29 24.35 -17.59
CA GLU A 315 8.04 23.69 -18.88
C GLU A 315 7.91 22.16 -18.76
N LEU A 316 8.39 21.58 -17.65
CA LEU A 316 8.39 20.14 -17.42
C LEU A 316 6.99 19.50 -17.54
N GLU A 317 5.94 20.15 -17.07
CA GLU A 317 4.58 19.61 -17.21
C GLU A 317 4.25 19.39 -18.70
N ASP A 318 4.42 20.41 -19.55
CA ASP A 318 4.11 20.33 -20.97
C ASP A 318 4.96 19.25 -21.67
N CYS A 319 6.25 19.13 -21.34
CA CYS A 319 7.11 18.05 -21.83
C CYS A 319 6.55 16.66 -21.47
N ILE A 320 6.16 16.44 -20.21
CA ILE A 320 5.56 15.16 -19.78
C ILE A 320 4.20 14.94 -20.46
N GLN A 321 3.40 15.99 -20.66
CA GLN A 321 2.13 15.91 -21.38
C GLN A 321 2.32 15.39 -22.81
N ASP A 322 3.31 15.89 -23.55
CA ASP A 322 3.61 15.43 -24.91
C ASP A 322 4.06 13.96 -24.92
N VAL A 323 4.95 13.57 -23.99
CA VAL A 323 5.49 12.19 -23.87
C VAL A 323 4.39 11.14 -23.67
N TYR A 324 3.38 11.40 -22.83
CA TYR A 324 2.28 10.43 -22.61
C TYR A 324 1.15 10.52 -23.64
N ARG A 325 0.96 11.70 -24.28
CA ARG A 325 -0.03 11.92 -25.36
C ARG A 325 0.36 11.26 -26.67
N GLU A 326 1.64 10.94 -26.89
CA GLU A 326 2.06 10.19 -28.09
C GLU A 326 1.19 8.93 -28.30
N PRO A 327 0.58 8.75 -29.50
CA PRO A 327 -0.32 7.63 -29.73
C PRO A 327 0.42 6.27 -29.80
N THR A 328 1.71 6.30 -30.17
CA THR A 328 2.58 5.13 -30.34
C THR A 328 3.92 5.38 -29.65
N GLU A 329 4.71 4.32 -29.46
CA GLU A 329 6.09 4.46 -28.98
C GLU A 329 6.93 5.38 -29.87
N SER A 330 7.69 6.27 -29.22
CA SER A 330 8.46 7.35 -29.84
C SER A 330 9.54 6.84 -30.80
N GLY A 331 10.06 7.75 -31.63
CA GLY A 331 11.21 7.46 -32.50
C GLY A 331 12.44 7.00 -31.70
N ALA A 332 12.72 7.63 -30.55
CA ALA A 332 13.82 7.27 -29.67
C ALA A 332 13.60 5.88 -29.03
N VAL A 333 12.39 5.58 -28.55
CA VAL A 333 12.02 4.25 -28.04
C VAL A 333 12.28 3.15 -29.06
N ARG A 334 11.91 3.37 -30.33
CA ARG A 334 12.17 2.42 -31.41
C ARG A 334 13.65 2.25 -31.76
N ARG A 335 14.48 3.30 -31.59
CA ARG A 335 15.94 3.19 -31.78
C ARG A 335 16.59 2.40 -30.64
N LEU A 336 16.22 2.68 -29.40
CA LEU A 336 16.91 2.16 -28.22
C LEU A 336 16.41 0.77 -27.78
N LEU A 337 15.09 0.54 -27.84
CA LEU A 337 14.46 -0.66 -27.29
C LEU A 337 14.16 -1.75 -28.33
N TYR A 338 14.33 -1.50 -29.64
CA TYR A 338 14.00 -2.47 -30.68
C TYR A 338 15.18 -2.79 -31.60
N ASN A 339 15.23 -4.03 -32.10
CA ASN A 339 16.15 -4.46 -33.15
C ASN A 339 15.37 -5.29 -34.18
N GLY A 340 15.42 -4.89 -35.46
CA GLY A 340 14.68 -5.56 -36.52
C GLY A 340 13.15 -5.60 -36.34
N GLY A 341 12.59 -4.66 -35.55
CA GLY A 341 11.17 -4.62 -35.20
C GLY A 341 10.76 -5.48 -33.99
N ALA A 342 11.68 -6.24 -33.39
CA ALA A 342 11.45 -6.97 -32.15
C ALA A 342 12.05 -6.24 -30.94
N ILE A 343 11.42 -6.35 -29.77
CA ILE A 343 11.94 -5.78 -28.52
C ILE A 343 13.32 -6.38 -28.20
N SER A 344 14.29 -5.53 -27.84
CA SER A 344 15.70 -5.87 -27.64
C SER A 344 15.99 -6.11 -26.15
N PRO A 345 16.23 -7.37 -25.71
CA PRO A 345 16.57 -7.64 -24.31
C PRO A 345 17.89 -7.00 -23.87
N ALA A 346 18.79 -6.69 -24.81
CA ALA A 346 19.99 -5.92 -24.51
C ALA A 346 19.64 -4.46 -24.21
N GLY A 347 18.96 -3.77 -25.13
CA GLY A 347 18.58 -2.36 -24.98
C GLY A 347 17.75 -2.09 -23.72
N CYS A 348 16.73 -2.92 -23.44
CA CYS A 348 15.92 -2.78 -22.22
C CYS A 348 16.73 -2.95 -20.92
N ARG A 349 17.77 -3.81 -20.91
CA ARG A 349 18.66 -3.97 -19.75
C ARG A 349 19.67 -2.84 -19.62
N GLU A 350 20.13 -2.32 -20.74
CA GLU A 350 21.11 -1.22 -20.79
C GLU A 350 20.47 0.09 -20.30
N LEU A 351 19.28 0.43 -20.83
CA LEU A 351 18.46 1.54 -20.35
C LEU A 351 18.16 1.42 -18.85
N ALA A 352 17.66 0.26 -18.41
CA ALA A 352 17.40 0.03 -16.99
C ALA A 352 18.67 0.18 -16.14
N ALA A 353 19.83 -0.28 -16.60
CA ALA A 353 21.09 -0.13 -15.87
C ALA A 353 21.54 1.32 -15.73
N ARG A 354 21.30 2.18 -16.75
CA ARG A 354 21.55 3.63 -16.68
C ARG A 354 20.63 4.32 -15.67
N LEU A 355 19.32 4.16 -15.81
CA LEU A 355 18.33 4.76 -14.89
C LEU A 355 18.57 4.36 -13.43
N LEU A 356 18.87 3.08 -13.17
CA LEU A 356 19.16 2.57 -11.82
C LEU A 356 20.49 3.09 -11.26
N LEU A 357 21.52 3.26 -12.10
CA LEU A 357 22.80 3.85 -11.68
C LEU A 357 22.61 5.32 -11.33
N GLU A 358 21.90 6.08 -12.17
CA GLU A 358 21.73 7.51 -11.97
C GLU A 358 20.87 7.83 -10.75
N ASN A 359 19.73 7.14 -10.57
CA ASN A 359 18.90 7.29 -9.38
C ASN A 359 19.71 7.05 -8.08
N LYS A 360 20.67 6.11 -8.09
CA LYS A 360 21.57 5.88 -6.95
C LYS A 360 22.55 7.03 -6.70
N ILE A 361 23.09 7.64 -7.77
CA ILE A 361 23.94 8.83 -7.68
C ILE A 361 23.12 10.00 -7.13
N GLN A 362 21.95 10.24 -7.73
CA GLN A 362 21.03 11.32 -7.41
C GLN A 362 20.52 11.30 -5.97
N SER A 363 20.16 10.12 -5.46
CA SER A 363 19.71 9.92 -4.08
C SER A 363 20.84 9.81 -3.06
N ALA A 364 22.11 9.86 -3.49
CA ALA A 364 23.29 9.58 -2.70
C ALA A 364 23.22 8.24 -1.93
N SER A 365 22.53 7.23 -2.49
CA SER A 365 22.22 5.99 -1.77
C SER A 365 23.46 5.13 -1.52
N ALA A 366 23.59 4.66 -0.27
CA ALA A 366 24.66 3.79 0.18
C ALA A 366 24.49 2.31 -0.24
N GLU A 367 23.40 1.97 -0.92
CA GLU A 367 23.07 0.59 -1.31
C GLU A 367 24.08 0.04 -2.32
N ALA A 368 24.60 -1.17 -2.07
CA ALA A 368 25.69 -1.74 -2.87
C ALA A 368 25.27 -2.05 -4.31
N ASP A 369 24.01 -2.40 -4.53
CA ASP A 369 23.40 -2.69 -5.83
C ASP A 369 22.50 -1.54 -6.29
N ASN A 370 22.59 -1.17 -7.56
CA ASN A 370 21.83 -0.08 -8.16
C ASN A 370 20.32 -0.39 -8.20
N ALA A 371 19.94 -1.65 -8.48
CA ALA A 371 18.54 -2.07 -8.34
C ALA A 371 18.05 -2.01 -6.89
N GLY A 372 18.98 -2.06 -5.94
CA GLY A 372 18.75 -1.85 -4.51
C GLY A 372 18.64 -0.39 -4.09
N ALA A 373 18.73 0.60 -4.99
CA ALA A 373 18.49 2.02 -4.69
C ALA A 373 17.16 2.54 -5.27
N TRP A 374 16.50 1.78 -6.15
CA TRP A 374 15.20 2.13 -6.74
C TRP A 374 14.08 1.65 -5.82
N HIS A 375 13.38 2.58 -5.18
CA HIS A 375 12.70 2.29 -3.91
C HIS A 375 11.31 2.92 -3.76
N ILE A 376 10.27 2.20 -4.21
CA ILE A 376 8.88 2.47 -3.82
C ILE A 376 8.64 2.07 -2.35
N LEU A 377 8.16 2.99 -1.51
CA LEU A 377 7.72 2.67 -0.15
C LEU A 377 6.42 1.85 -0.14
N THR A 378 6.42 0.75 0.61
CA THR A 378 5.26 -0.14 0.76
C THR A 378 5.20 -0.75 2.16
N THR A 379 4.03 -1.26 2.56
CA THR A 379 3.85 -1.96 3.84
C THR A 379 3.80 -3.47 3.62
N ARG A 380 4.62 -4.21 4.37
CA ARG A 380 4.62 -5.68 4.39
C ARG A 380 3.35 -6.21 5.04
N ALA A 381 3.03 -7.47 4.75
CA ALA A 381 1.95 -8.20 5.42
C ALA A 381 2.01 -8.15 6.96
N ASP A 382 3.18 -7.98 7.60
CA ASP A 382 3.31 -7.79 9.06
C ASP A 382 3.18 -6.32 9.53
N GLY A 383 2.46 -5.48 8.77
CA GLY A 383 2.17 -4.08 9.10
C GLY A 383 3.38 -3.13 9.02
N LYS A 384 4.51 -3.60 8.49
CA LYS A 384 5.79 -2.89 8.53
C LYS A 384 6.17 -2.26 7.21
N LEU A 385 6.43 -0.95 7.26
CA LEU A 385 7.08 -0.20 6.18
C LEU A 385 8.37 -0.89 5.70
N THR A 386 8.57 -0.94 4.38
CA THR A 386 9.76 -1.44 3.72
C THR A 386 9.98 -0.75 2.37
N ALA A 387 11.24 -0.61 1.97
CA ALA A 387 11.64 -0.24 0.62
C ALA A 387 12.16 -1.44 -0.21
N ALA A 388 12.34 -2.61 0.43
CA ALA A 388 12.94 -3.82 -0.18
C ALA A 388 11.91 -4.96 -0.34
N GLY A 389 10.63 -4.61 -0.48
CA GLY A 389 9.52 -5.54 -0.66
C GLY A 389 8.51 -5.02 -1.68
N GLY A 390 7.44 -5.79 -1.93
CA GLY A 390 6.49 -5.45 -3.00
C GLY A 390 7.18 -5.41 -4.36
N LEU A 391 6.95 -4.35 -5.12
CA LEU A 391 7.51 -4.14 -6.47
C LEU A 391 9.04 -4.22 -6.51
N ASN A 392 9.73 -3.69 -5.50
CA ASN A 392 11.20 -3.65 -5.46
C ASN A 392 11.83 -4.98 -5.01
N ALA A 393 11.03 -6.01 -4.72
CA ALA A 393 11.56 -7.35 -4.46
C ALA A 393 12.20 -7.97 -5.72
N SER A 394 11.82 -7.49 -6.92
CA SER A 394 12.46 -7.86 -8.18
C SER A 394 13.59 -6.90 -8.54
N ARG A 395 14.83 -7.39 -8.52
CA ARG A 395 16.03 -6.64 -8.95
C ARG A 395 16.06 -6.34 -10.46
N THR A 396 15.12 -6.90 -11.22
CA THR A 396 14.98 -6.69 -12.68
C THR A 396 13.71 -5.93 -13.05
N ARG A 397 12.94 -5.42 -12.07
CA ARG A 397 11.61 -4.81 -12.27
C ARG A 397 11.55 -3.83 -13.46
N VAL A 398 12.42 -2.82 -13.49
CA VAL A 398 12.49 -1.82 -14.57
C VAL A 398 12.71 -2.49 -15.94
N ALA A 399 13.71 -3.38 -16.04
CA ALA A 399 14.02 -4.09 -17.28
C ALA A 399 12.89 -5.04 -17.73
N ASP A 400 12.21 -5.69 -16.80
CA ASP A 400 11.09 -6.58 -17.11
C ASP A 400 9.83 -5.81 -17.52
N ILE A 401 9.59 -4.60 -16.98
CA ILE A 401 8.57 -3.67 -17.50
C ILE A 401 8.92 -3.28 -18.92
N LEU A 402 10.15 -2.77 -19.17
CA LEU A 402 10.59 -2.38 -20.51
C LEU A 402 10.46 -3.52 -21.52
N LEU A 403 10.66 -4.77 -21.10
CA LEU A 403 10.46 -5.97 -21.91
C LEU A 403 8.99 -6.40 -22.10
N GLY A 404 8.03 -5.74 -21.45
CA GLY A 404 6.60 -6.09 -21.49
C GLY A 404 6.26 -7.39 -20.77
N ARG A 405 7.13 -7.90 -19.89
CA ARG A 405 6.95 -9.17 -19.16
C ARG A 405 6.02 -9.04 -17.96
N VAL A 406 5.91 -7.84 -17.42
CA VAL A 406 5.18 -7.51 -16.20
C VAL A 406 4.44 -6.19 -16.40
N GLN A 407 3.25 -6.09 -15.84
CA GLN A 407 2.44 -4.87 -15.91
C GLN A 407 3.12 -3.72 -15.15
N PRO A 408 3.19 -2.49 -15.70
CA PRO A 408 3.50 -1.30 -14.92
C PRO A 408 2.37 -1.02 -13.92
N GLU A 409 2.71 -0.75 -12.66
CA GLU A 409 1.75 -0.33 -11.64
C GLU A 409 1.91 1.16 -11.33
N LYS A 410 0.96 1.73 -10.58
CA LYS A 410 0.97 3.14 -10.12
C LYS A 410 2.32 3.54 -9.52
N GLY A 411 2.92 2.66 -8.72
CA GLY A 411 4.23 2.88 -8.10
C GLY A 411 5.37 3.08 -9.09
N ASP A 412 5.41 2.31 -10.18
CA ASP A 412 6.50 2.39 -11.15
C ASP A 412 6.42 3.69 -11.98
N LEU A 413 5.22 4.13 -12.35
CA LEU A 413 5.00 5.39 -13.07
C LEU A 413 5.33 6.60 -12.19
N LEU A 414 4.83 6.62 -10.94
CA LEU A 414 5.09 7.72 -10.03
C LEU A 414 6.56 7.84 -9.63
N TYR A 415 7.27 6.72 -9.43
CA TYR A 415 8.69 6.79 -9.11
C TYR A 415 9.54 7.21 -10.32
N LEU A 416 9.14 6.85 -11.55
CA LEU A 416 9.81 7.32 -12.77
C LEU A 416 9.58 8.81 -13.01
N LEU A 417 8.35 9.32 -12.82
CA LEU A 417 8.08 10.76 -12.86
C LEU A 417 8.86 11.51 -11.77
N TRP A 418 8.84 11.00 -10.53
CA TRP A 418 9.60 11.55 -9.42
C TRP A 418 11.11 11.64 -9.70
N PHE A 419 11.68 10.63 -10.36
CA PHE A 419 13.07 10.64 -10.81
C PHE A 419 13.33 11.78 -11.82
N ILE A 420 12.49 11.93 -12.85
CA ILE A 420 12.60 12.99 -13.86
C ILE A 420 12.49 14.39 -13.22
N GLU A 421 11.51 14.60 -12.33
CA GLU A 421 11.31 15.85 -11.59
C GLU A 421 12.56 16.25 -10.79
N ASN A 422 13.21 15.28 -10.12
CA ASN A 422 14.45 15.55 -9.39
C ASN A 422 15.62 15.89 -10.33
N LEU A 423 15.69 15.34 -11.55
CA LEU A 423 16.71 15.73 -12.53
C LEU A 423 16.56 17.21 -12.91
N VAL A 424 15.32 17.68 -13.10
CA VAL A 424 15.04 19.09 -13.38
C VAL A 424 15.36 19.98 -12.18
N TRP A 425 14.84 19.67 -10.99
CA TRP A 425 15.05 20.49 -9.77
C TRP A 425 16.51 20.64 -9.34
N GLN A 426 17.35 19.66 -9.67
CA GLN A 426 18.80 19.72 -9.40
C GLN A 426 19.53 20.66 -10.36
N ASN A 427 19.14 20.67 -11.63
CA ASN A 427 19.79 21.48 -12.67
C ASN A 427 19.24 22.92 -12.73
N ALA A 428 18.07 23.19 -12.15
CA ALA A 428 17.50 24.53 -12.02
C ALA A 428 18.40 25.48 -11.20
N ASP A 429 18.63 26.70 -11.72
CA ASP A 429 19.37 27.78 -11.05
C ASP A 429 18.71 28.08 -9.69
N PRO A 430 19.46 28.12 -8.58
CA PRO A 430 18.94 28.49 -7.26
C PRO A 430 18.11 29.79 -7.20
N ALA A 431 18.27 30.73 -8.14
CA ALA A 431 17.46 31.93 -8.26
C ALA A 431 16.08 31.72 -8.88
N ASP A 432 15.93 30.70 -9.74
CA ASP A 432 14.73 30.42 -10.55
C ASP A 432 13.94 29.20 -10.04
N ARG A 433 14.47 28.47 -9.05
CA ARG A 433 13.78 27.35 -8.36
C ARG A 433 12.41 27.78 -7.84
N THR A 434 11.38 27.03 -8.23
CA THR A 434 10.01 27.29 -7.78
C THR A 434 9.82 26.92 -6.29
N GLY A 435 8.80 27.50 -5.67
CA GLY A 435 8.50 27.29 -4.25
C GLY A 435 8.07 25.86 -3.94
N ILE A 436 8.02 25.53 -2.65
CA ILE A 436 7.47 24.27 -2.15
C ILE A 436 6.03 24.08 -2.65
N ARG A 437 5.24 25.16 -2.65
CA ARG A 437 3.84 25.12 -3.10
C ARG A 437 3.75 24.75 -4.59
N GLU A 438 4.52 25.44 -5.42
CA GLU A 438 4.53 25.26 -6.87
C GLU A 438 5.04 23.85 -7.24
N ARG A 439 6.13 23.37 -6.63
CA ARG A 439 6.63 22.00 -6.86
C ARG A 439 5.66 20.92 -6.40
N ILE A 440 4.99 21.09 -5.26
CA ILE A 440 3.94 20.17 -4.81
C ILE A 440 2.77 20.16 -5.80
N GLY A 441 2.27 21.33 -6.19
CA GLY A 441 1.15 21.47 -7.12
C GLY A 441 1.46 20.87 -8.49
N GLY A 442 2.59 21.25 -9.09
CA GLY A 442 3.04 20.76 -10.39
C GLY A 442 3.26 19.24 -10.39
N PHE A 443 3.94 18.69 -9.38
CA PHE A 443 4.13 17.25 -9.27
C PHE A 443 2.80 16.50 -9.16
N ILE A 444 1.86 16.98 -8.33
CA ILE A 444 0.51 16.39 -8.20
C ILE A 444 -0.23 16.42 -9.53
N GLN A 445 -0.25 17.57 -10.20
CA GLN A 445 -0.99 17.79 -11.45
C GLN A 445 -0.44 16.91 -12.58
N THR A 446 0.88 16.95 -12.79
CA THR A 446 1.59 16.11 -13.76
C THR A 446 1.39 14.62 -13.47
N ALA A 447 1.48 14.22 -12.20
CA ALA A 447 1.28 12.84 -11.77
C ALA A 447 -0.15 12.36 -12.01
N ASP A 448 -1.16 13.20 -11.75
CA ASP A 448 -2.56 12.80 -11.90
C ASP A 448 -2.94 12.64 -13.38
N TYR A 449 -2.53 13.58 -14.24
CA TYR A 449 -2.70 13.46 -15.69
C TYR A 449 -1.94 12.28 -16.28
N LEU A 450 -0.72 12.01 -15.82
CA LEU A 450 0.07 10.85 -16.25
C LEU A 450 -0.63 9.53 -15.85
N LEU A 451 -1.09 9.42 -14.61
CA LEU A 451 -1.79 8.23 -14.11
C LEU A 451 -3.13 8.03 -14.82
N GLU A 452 -3.85 9.11 -15.11
CA GLU A 452 -5.05 9.08 -15.94
C GLU A 452 -4.77 8.56 -17.36
N ALA A 453 -3.77 9.11 -18.05
CA ALA A 453 -3.37 8.65 -19.37
C ALA A 453 -2.89 7.18 -19.39
N ALA A 454 -2.24 6.74 -18.31
CA ALA A 454 -1.81 5.34 -18.12
C ALA A 454 -2.95 4.37 -17.76
N LEU A 455 -4.17 4.87 -17.52
CA LEU A 455 -5.32 4.10 -17.00
C LEU A 455 -5.02 3.44 -15.64
N LEU A 456 -4.29 4.16 -14.79
CA LEU A 456 -3.93 3.76 -13.43
C LEU A 456 -4.71 4.61 -12.41
N PRO A 457 -4.85 4.17 -11.14
CA PRO A 457 -5.54 4.95 -10.11
C PRO A 457 -4.89 6.32 -9.91
N HIS A 458 -5.72 7.37 -9.78
CA HIS A 458 -5.32 8.77 -9.57
C HIS A 458 -4.33 8.95 -8.41
N PHE A 459 -3.65 10.09 -8.39
CA PHE A 459 -2.83 10.47 -7.24
C PHE A 459 -3.72 10.58 -6.00
N TYR A 460 -3.34 9.93 -4.90
CA TYR A 460 -4.17 9.89 -3.70
C TYR A 460 -3.33 10.03 -2.44
N THR A 461 -2.99 11.29 -2.14
CA THR A 461 -2.02 11.74 -1.12
C THR A 461 -2.03 11.00 0.23
N PRO A 462 -3.14 10.46 0.77
CA PRO A 462 -3.09 9.58 1.95
C PRO A 462 -2.25 8.30 1.81
N HIS A 463 -1.91 7.86 0.59
CA HIS A 463 -1.02 6.70 0.39
C HIS A 463 0.44 6.99 0.77
N LEU A 464 1.04 6.05 1.48
CA LEU A 464 2.41 6.09 2.01
C LEU A 464 3.47 6.61 1.02
N MET A 465 3.50 6.07 -0.21
CA MET A 465 4.51 6.43 -1.21
C MET A 465 4.37 7.90 -1.64
N GLU A 466 3.13 8.33 -1.85
CA GLU A 466 2.78 9.68 -2.30
C GLU A 466 3.07 10.72 -1.20
N GLN A 467 2.76 10.39 0.06
CA GLN A 467 3.21 11.20 1.20
C GLN A 467 4.72 11.33 1.26
N ALA A 468 5.46 10.23 1.07
CA ALA A 468 6.91 10.25 1.17
C ALA A 468 7.53 11.13 0.05
N MET A 469 6.98 11.08 -1.16
CA MET A 469 7.38 11.95 -2.27
C MET A 469 7.13 13.43 -1.88
N LEU A 470 5.88 13.80 -1.56
CA LEU A 470 5.55 15.19 -1.20
C LEU A 470 6.33 15.68 0.03
N LEU A 471 6.47 14.86 1.08
CA LEU A 471 7.26 15.21 2.27
C LEU A 471 8.74 15.39 1.94
N SER A 472 9.28 14.69 0.95
CA SER A 472 10.67 14.89 0.53
C SER A 472 10.87 16.19 -0.27
N ILE A 473 9.88 16.66 -1.06
CA ILE A 473 9.89 18.04 -1.64
C ILE A 473 9.97 19.07 -0.49
N VAL A 474 9.05 18.95 0.47
CA VAL A 474 8.92 19.85 1.63
C VAL A 474 10.21 19.92 2.44
N GLN A 475 10.83 18.77 2.68
CA GLN A 475 11.99 18.64 3.55
C GLN A 475 13.30 18.97 2.83
N GLY A 476 13.43 18.67 1.54
CA GLY A 476 14.56 19.10 0.70
C GLY A 476 14.73 20.61 0.72
N SER A 477 13.65 21.35 0.41
CA SER A 477 13.63 22.82 0.50
C SER A 477 14.01 23.33 1.90
N LYS A 478 13.54 22.68 2.97
CA LYS A 478 13.89 23.06 4.35
C LYS A 478 15.37 22.83 4.70
N MET A 479 15.98 21.78 4.16
CA MET A 479 17.36 21.37 4.46
C MET A 479 18.37 22.04 3.52
N GLY A 480 17.93 22.55 2.37
CA GLY A 480 18.82 22.95 1.29
C GLY A 480 19.42 21.74 0.56
N GLU A 481 18.72 20.59 0.58
CA GLU A 481 19.13 19.33 -0.03
C GLU A 481 18.13 18.87 -1.08
N ASP A 482 18.56 17.98 -1.96
CA ASP A 482 17.71 17.47 -3.04
C ASP A 482 16.65 16.51 -2.52
N SER A 483 15.43 16.57 -3.08
CA SER A 483 14.30 15.77 -2.63
C SER A 483 14.58 14.26 -2.72
N ALA A 484 15.34 13.80 -3.73
CA ALA A 484 15.79 12.42 -3.85
C ALA A 484 16.67 11.96 -2.67
N VAL A 485 17.60 12.78 -2.20
CA VAL A 485 18.46 12.50 -1.05
C VAL A 485 17.62 12.45 0.24
N VAL A 486 16.70 13.39 0.41
CA VAL A 486 15.83 13.45 1.59
C VAL A 486 14.80 12.30 1.60
N TYR A 487 14.35 11.83 0.44
CA TYR A 487 13.56 10.60 0.32
C TYR A 487 14.37 9.40 0.83
N GLU A 488 15.61 9.22 0.35
CA GLU A 488 16.52 8.15 0.79
C GLU A 488 16.85 8.22 2.29
N TYR A 489 17.01 9.41 2.88
CA TYR A 489 17.12 9.59 4.33
C TYR A 489 15.86 9.10 5.08
N ALA A 490 14.66 9.38 4.57
CA ALA A 490 13.43 8.88 5.15
C ALA A 490 13.37 7.34 5.10
N LEU A 491 13.80 6.73 3.99
CA LEU A 491 13.91 5.26 3.87
C LEU A 491 14.89 4.69 4.89
N ASN A 492 16.08 5.26 4.98
CA ASN A 492 17.15 4.77 5.85
C ASN A 492 16.81 4.98 7.33
N ALA A 493 16.11 6.05 7.71
CA ALA A 493 15.58 6.21 9.08
C ALA A 493 14.61 5.08 9.49
N PHE A 494 13.85 4.49 8.55
CA PHE A 494 13.03 3.30 8.82
C PHE A 494 13.84 2.00 8.88
N LYS A 495 14.97 1.90 8.16
CA LYS A 495 15.94 0.79 8.28
C LYS A 495 16.66 0.87 9.64
N GLU A 496 17.23 2.02 9.97
CA GLU A 496 18.00 2.29 11.21
C GLU A 496 17.17 2.19 12.49
N ARG A 497 15.89 2.59 12.50
CA ARG A 497 15.00 2.32 13.66
C ARG A 497 14.84 0.82 13.98
N ARG A 498 15.23 -0.08 13.08
CA ARG A 498 15.23 -1.56 13.28
C ARG A 498 16.61 -2.15 13.48
N GLU A 499 17.65 -1.55 12.90
CA GLU A 499 19.02 -1.86 13.29
C GLU A 499 19.25 -1.35 14.71
N ARG A 500 19.28 -2.28 15.68
CA ARG A 500 19.42 -1.90 17.09
C ARG A 500 20.68 -1.05 17.24
N ALA A 501 20.55 0.09 17.94
CA ALA A 501 21.63 1.01 18.26
C ALA A 501 22.98 0.30 18.42
N SER A 502 23.96 0.74 17.64
CA SER A 502 25.29 0.14 17.52
C SER A 502 25.89 -0.14 18.90
N GLY A 503 25.98 -1.43 19.27
CA GLY A 503 26.34 -1.87 20.63
C GLY A 503 25.33 -2.82 21.28
N SER A 504 24.13 -3.04 20.71
CA SER A 504 23.13 -3.97 21.27
C SER A 504 23.52 -5.46 21.12
N VAL A 505 24.35 -5.95 22.03
CA VAL A 505 24.75 -7.36 22.12
C VAL A 505 23.55 -8.26 22.45
N ARG A 506 23.44 -9.40 21.75
CA ARG A 506 22.37 -10.38 22.00
C ARG A 506 22.79 -11.35 23.10
N HIS A 507 22.43 -11.05 24.35
CA HIS A 507 22.74 -11.91 25.49
C HIS A 507 21.83 -13.15 25.54
N ASP A 508 22.45 -14.33 25.64
CA ASP A 508 21.80 -15.60 26.00
C ASP A 508 21.37 -15.60 27.47
N LEU A 509 20.74 -16.71 27.92
CA LEU A 509 20.24 -16.81 29.30
C LEU A 509 21.38 -16.78 30.33
N GLU A 510 22.48 -17.45 30.03
CA GLU A 510 23.65 -17.54 30.89
C GLU A 510 24.36 -16.19 31.05
N SER A 511 24.54 -15.44 29.96
CA SER A 511 25.06 -14.07 30.00
C SER A 511 24.13 -13.13 30.76
N LYS A 512 22.80 -13.25 30.62
CA LYS A 512 21.84 -12.46 31.40
C LYS A 512 21.94 -12.76 32.89
N MET A 513 22.02 -14.04 33.26
CA MET A 513 22.23 -14.47 34.65
C MET A 513 23.54 -13.90 35.19
N ARG A 514 24.66 -14.06 34.48
CA ARG A 514 25.97 -13.49 34.85
C ARG A 514 25.93 -11.97 35.05
N ILE A 515 25.35 -11.22 34.11
CA ILE A 515 25.27 -9.75 34.15
C ILE A 515 24.43 -9.27 35.34
N VAL A 516 23.28 -9.91 35.56
CA VAL A 516 22.42 -9.56 36.71
C VAL A 516 23.05 -9.98 38.03
N THR A 517 23.78 -11.09 38.08
CA THR A 517 24.52 -11.52 39.27
C THR A 517 25.67 -10.57 39.57
N ASP A 518 26.42 -10.11 38.57
CA ASP A 518 27.46 -9.08 38.70
C ASP A 518 26.89 -7.75 39.24
N TYR A 519 25.68 -7.35 38.80
CA TYR A 519 24.95 -6.22 39.39
C TYR A 519 24.58 -6.47 40.86
N ILE A 520 23.96 -7.61 41.20
CA ILE A 520 23.53 -7.94 42.57
C ILE A 520 24.73 -8.07 43.54
N GLN A 521 25.89 -8.53 43.05
CA GLN A 521 27.09 -8.75 43.84
C GLN A 521 28.01 -7.52 43.95
N SER A 522 27.71 -6.42 43.23
CA SER A 522 28.51 -5.19 43.23
C SER A 522 27.76 -4.06 43.95
N PRO A 523 27.79 -3.98 45.30
CA PRO A 523 27.01 -3.01 46.07
C PRO A 523 27.36 -1.55 45.75
N ASP A 524 28.57 -1.28 45.25
CA ASP A 524 29.05 0.07 44.91
C ASP A 524 28.72 0.51 43.48
N MET A 525 28.08 -0.33 42.65
CA MET A 525 27.83 -0.07 41.23
C MET A 525 26.36 0.25 40.97
N THR A 526 26.04 1.44 40.44
CA THR A 526 24.65 1.80 40.13
C THR A 526 24.09 1.01 38.94
N LEU A 527 22.77 0.98 38.81
CA LEU A 527 22.07 0.35 37.69
C LEU A 527 22.56 0.91 36.33
N GLU A 528 22.82 2.21 36.27
CA GLU A 528 23.31 2.92 35.08
C GLU A 528 24.76 2.53 34.76
N GLN A 529 25.62 2.45 35.78
CA GLN A 529 27.02 2.05 35.62
C GLN A 529 27.13 0.58 35.17
N CYS A 530 26.35 -0.33 35.77
CA CYS A 530 26.31 -1.73 35.36
C CYS A 530 25.73 -1.90 33.96
N ALA A 531 24.66 -1.16 33.63
CA ALA A 531 24.08 -1.19 32.30
C ALA A 531 25.06 -0.68 31.22
N ALA A 532 25.79 0.40 31.50
CA ALA A 532 26.85 0.92 30.64
C ALA A 532 28.01 -0.08 30.47
N LYS A 533 28.49 -0.72 31.55
CA LYS A 533 29.53 -1.76 31.55
C LYS A 533 29.23 -2.92 30.57
N TYR A 534 27.96 -3.24 30.35
CA TYR A 534 27.52 -4.31 29.47
C TYR A 534 26.82 -3.86 28.19
N CYS A 535 26.88 -2.56 27.84
CA CYS A 535 26.25 -1.98 26.64
C CYS A 535 24.74 -2.27 26.52
N ILE A 536 24.03 -2.26 27.65
CA ILE A 536 22.57 -2.44 27.74
C ILE A 536 21.90 -1.21 28.36
N SER A 537 20.59 -1.06 28.18
CA SER A 537 19.85 0.01 28.86
C SER A 537 19.54 -0.35 30.32
N PRO A 538 19.51 0.62 31.26
CA PRO A 538 19.14 0.37 32.67
C PRO A 538 17.77 -0.31 32.82
N LYS A 539 16.81 0.09 31.98
CA LYS A 539 15.47 -0.52 31.87
C LYS A 539 15.53 -2.01 31.48
N THR A 540 16.48 -2.42 30.65
CA THR A 540 16.70 -3.82 30.26
C THR A 540 17.33 -4.62 31.40
N LEU A 541 18.34 -4.07 32.08
CA LEU A 541 18.98 -4.72 33.23
C LEU A 541 17.97 -4.97 34.36
N SER A 542 17.18 -3.96 34.73
CA SER A 542 16.10 -4.07 35.72
C SER A 542 15.04 -5.11 35.31
N ALA A 543 14.63 -5.14 34.03
CA ALA A 543 13.68 -6.13 33.52
C ALA A 543 14.24 -7.56 33.59
N TRP A 544 15.54 -7.77 33.33
CA TRP A 544 16.18 -9.08 33.48
C TRP A 544 16.27 -9.49 34.95
N GLN A 545 16.65 -8.58 35.84
CA GLN A 545 16.71 -8.84 37.29
C GLN A 545 15.37 -9.35 37.80
N LYS A 546 14.29 -8.61 37.52
CA LYS A 546 12.93 -9.02 37.88
C LYS A 546 12.57 -10.38 37.29
N ALA A 547 12.76 -10.58 35.97
CA ALA A 547 12.37 -11.81 35.28
C ALA A 547 13.21 -13.05 35.66
N LEU A 548 14.42 -12.88 36.19
CA LEU A 548 15.26 -13.98 36.68
C LEU A 548 14.96 -14.33 38.15
N LEU A 549 14.68 -13.32 38.99
CA LEU A 549 14.18 -13.51 40.35
C LEU A 549 12.81 -14.22 40.36
N GLU A 550 11.87 -13.76 39.51
CA GLU A 550 10.55 -14.40 39.34
C GLU A 550 10.61 -15.85 38.88
N LYS A 551 11.74 -16.28 38.28
CA LYS A 551 11.97 -17.66 37.83
C LYS A 551 12.83 -18.49 38.79
N GLY A 552 13.29 -17.92 39.91
CA GLY A 552 14.20 -18.57 40.84
C GLY A 552 15.57 -18.93 40.24
N LEU A 553 15.98 -18.26 39.15
CA LEU A 553 17.25 -18.52 38.46
C LEU A 553 18.43 -17.78 39.11
N ILE A 554 18.14 -16.80 39.97
CA ILE A 554 19.10 -16.05 40.78
C ILE A 554 18.47 -15.77 42.15
N SER A 555 19.30 -15.61 43.18
CA SER A 555 18.85 -15.26 44.53
C SER A 555 18.77 -13.75 44.72
N ALA A 556 17.84 -13.29 45.56
CA ALA A 556 17.85 -11.92 46.06
C ALA A 556 19.08 -11.69 46.96
N PRO A 557 19.60 -10.44 47.06
CA PRO A 557 20.63 -10.11 48.03
C PRO A 557 20.15 -10.43 49.45
N ASN A 558 21.05 -10.95 50.28
CA ASN A 558 20.74 -11.36 51.65
C ASN A 558 20.46 -10.11 52.51
N PRO A 559 19.31 -9.99 53.20
CA PRO A 559 18.94 -8.76 53.90
C PRO A 559 19.77 -8.45 55.17
N ASP A 560 20.63 -9.37 55.62
CA ASP A 560 21.52 -9.21 56.77
C ASP A 560 22.96 -8.77 56.37
N ARG A 561 23.09 -7.78 55.48
CA ARG A 561 24.35 -7.08 55.18
C ARG A 561 24.13 -5.60 54.88
#